data_AF-A0A932TAA2-F1
#
_entry.id   AF-A0A932TAA2-F1
#
_cell.length_a   1.000
_cell.length_b   1.000
_cell.length_c   1.000
_cell.angle_alpha   90.00
_cell.angle_beta   90.00
_cell.angle_gamma   90.00
#
_symmetry.space_group_name_H-M   'P 1'
#
loop_
_entity.id
_entity.type
_entity.pdbx_description
1 polymer ?
#
loop_
_entity_poly.entity_id
_entity_poly.type
_entity_poly.pdbx_seq_one_letter_code
_entity_poly.pdbx_strand_id
1 'polypeptide(L)'
;MGLLRGAALTSLIVVTLAVSGRADESLPAETVQRLKDSTVYIKTTIGPVKMTGSGFVIQVAGDTVLVATNQHVVAKPNELRVGGFIPGLRGRDRMFLRSLQAGLAGKEPAVTVVFNSGDTKEQALQAEILGGLNEPDLAILKVLGVKVPPAAMEIAGARVPVETMPVFVLGFPFGDALSTNQGNPAITIGKGSVSSIRKDASGKTAKIQIDGALNPGNSGGPVVDSKGNLIGISVQTIQGSNIGLAIPPEELAATMEGRVGKPVVSAGPVVNGAAPQYDVVVPIVDPLKKLKSVSVQFVDGAAPIDAARTNQPQLKNAPGSLAVELTIAGSIGRAPLALGAVAEQKVRDVTVQASYVSQDGAIRYLEPHVLKVAPPAIVTVTTTKGGTKAAATQKTGKGTVRSEVTVTRSQPADKSKSDGDEKEDPSADEDENPFKKGAVKTDKSKSRETAKSKSEQKEGDSDKSAEAVWTNKITKMKTIPDEELTGKIDGLEFTLDKATLSTGRLTFRQGTEFFADLELDIVLWTHDEDVSGKKFVVNGRTRAKDPVVRMSAKRKGEKLPKTDVAHEYMMILEFGDYDAELRVQPGKIYICLPDRAKSFLAGKFEARVE
;
A
#
# COMPACT_ATOMS: atom_id res chain seq x y z
N MET A 1 -53.14 -57.99 -57.92
CA MET A 1 -53.82 -57.66 -56.65
C MET A 1 -53.01 -58.25 -55.50
N GLY A 2 -52.57 -57.42 -54.55
CA GLY A 2 -52.52 -57.80 -53.14
C GLY A 2 -51.17 -58.23 -52.51
N LEU A 3 -50.70 -57.33 -51.64
CA LEU A 3 -50.01 -57.55 -50.35
C LEU A 3 -48.49 -57.84 -50.26
N LEU A 4 -47.82 -56.86 -49.62
CA LEU A 4 -46.86 -56.93 -48.50
C LEU A 4 -45.83 -58.07 -48.40
N ARG A 5 -44.55 -57.67 -48.35
CA ARG A 5 -43.46 -58.11 -47.44
C ARG A 5 -42.32 -57.10 -47.68
N GLY A 6 -41.89 -56.26 -46.74
CA GLY A 6 -41.42 -56.60 -45.40
C GLY A 6 -39.94 -56.97 -45.45
N ALA A 7 -39.04 -56.00 -45.54
CA ALA A 7 -37.62 -56.16 -45.22
C ALA A 7 -37.01 -54.80 -44.86
N ALA A 8 -36.67 -54.65 -43.58
CA ALA A 8 -35.94 -53.50 -43.07
C ALA A 8 -34.51 -53.51 -43.64
N LEU A 9 -34.14 -52.46 -44.36
CA LEU A 9 -32.76 -52.15 -44.69
C LEU A 9 -32.32 -51.02 -43.75
N THR A 10 -31.52 -51.37 -42.74
CA THR A 10 -30.82 -50.43 -41.87
C THR A 10 -29.82 -49.64 -42.70
N SER A 11 -30.19 -48.44 -43.13
CA SER A 11 -29.25 -47.44 -43.63
C SER A 11 -28.60 -46.74 -42.44
N LEU A 12 -27.34 -47.09 -42.17
CA LEU A 12 -26.46 -46.38 -41.26
C LEU A 12 -26.20 -44.99 -41.86
N ILE A 13 -26.98 -43.99 -41.44
CA ILE A 13 -26.65 -42.58 -41.69
C ILE A 13 -25.50 -42.25 -40.75
N VAL A 14 -24.28 -42.25 -41.28
CA VAL A 14 -23.16 -41.56 -40.63
C VAL A 14 -23.43 -40.07 -40.78
N VAL A 15 -24.12 -39.50 -39.79
CA VAL A 15 -24.14 -38.06 -39.59
C VAL A 15 -22.73 -37.71 -39.11
N THR A 16 -21.90 -37.23 -40.03
CA THR A 16 -20.67 -36.54 -39.70
C THR A 16 -21.07 -35.26 -38.98
N LEU A 17 -21.24 -35.33 -37.66
CA LEU A 17 -21.25 -34.16 -36.81
C LEU A 17 -19.88 -33.52 -36.98
N ALA A 18 -19.83 -32.45 -37.76
CA ALA A 18 -18.72 -31.53 -37.73
C ALA A 18 -18.57 -31.06 -36.28
N VAL A 19 -17.58 -31.61 -35.58
CA VAL A 19 -17.12 -31.09 -34.29
C VAL A 19 -16.49 -29.74 -34.59
N SER A 20 -17.32 -28.71 -34.62
CA SER A 20 -16.86 -27.33 -34.74
C SER A 20 -16.50 -26.81 -33.34
N GLY A 21 -15.25 -26.45 -33.19
CA GLY A 21 -14.82 -25.43 -32.23
C GLY A 21 -14.18 -25.99 -30.96
N ARG A 22 -12.86 -25.78 -30.84
CA ARG A 22 -12.29 -25.46 -29.53
C ARG A 22 -13.18 -24.37 -28.92
N ALA A 23 -13.70 -24.58 -27.71
CA ALA A 23 -14.35 -23.51 -26.97
C ALA A 23 -13.33 -22.37 -26.85
N ASP A 24 -13.61 -21.23 -27.45
CA ASP A 24 -12.73 -20.07 -27.39
C ASP A 24 -12.74 -19.54 -25.96
N GLU A 25 -11.64 -19.75 -25.22
CA GLU A 25 -11.41 -19.23 -23.85
C GLU A 25 -11.05 -17.73 -23.87
N SER A 26 -11.65 -16.97 -24.78
CA SER A 26 -11.48 -15.53 -24.89
C SER A 26 -12.78 -14.79 -24.61
N LEU A 27 -12.66 -13.56 -24.13
CA LEU A 27 -13.79 -12.67 -23.97
C LEU A 27 -14.19 -12.13 -25.35
N PRO A 28 -15.49 -12.10 -25.70
CA PRO A 28 -15.96 -11.42 -26.90
C PRO A 28 -15.50 -9.95 -26.91
N ALA A 29 -15.13 -9.42 -28.08
CA ALA A 29 -14.55 -8.07 -28.20
C ALA A 29 -15.44 -6.97 -27.58
N GLU A 30 -16.76 -7.05 -27.77
CA GLU A 30 -17.72 -6.12 -27.15
C GLU A 30 -17.72 -6.23 -25.62
N THR A 31 -17.56 -7.45 -25.09
CA THR A 31 -17.46 -7.68 -23.65
C THR A 31 -16.14 -7.13 -23.12
N VAL A 32 -15.03 -7.31 -23.82
CA VAL A 32 -13.75 -6.68 -23.47
C VAL A 32 -13.91 -5.16 -23.39
N GLN A 33 -14.48 -4.53 -24.41
CA GLN A 33 -14.63 -3.08 -24.41
C GLN A 33 -15.53 -2.59 -23.27
N ARG A 34 -16.68 -3.23 -23.06
CA ARG A 34 -17.59 -2.92 -21.94
C ARG A 34 -16.87 -3.00 -20.60
N LEU A 35 -16.11 -4.07 -20.36
CA LEU A 35 -15.37 -4.26 -19.11
C LEU A 35 -14.26 -3.23 -18.92
N LYS A 36 -13.58 -2.82 -20.01
CA LYS A 36 -12.58 -1.74 -19.98
C LYS A 36 -13.22 -0.41 -19.60
N ASP A 37 -14.34 -0.06 -20.23
CA ASP A 37 -15.05 1.20 -19.97
C ASP A 37 -15.58 1.27 -18.51
N SER A 38 -16.04 0.13 -17.97
CA SER A 38 -16.55 0.04 -16.60
C SER A 38 -15.46 -0.04 -15.53
N THR A 39 -14.19 -0.31 -15.88
CA THR A 39 -13.09 -0.43 -14.91
C THR A 39 -12.31 0.88 -14.84
N VAL A 40 -12.04 1.35 -13.62
CA VAL A 40 -11.47 2.69 -13.37
C VAL A 40 -10.17 2.62 -12.60
N TYR A 41 -9.27 3.56 -12.89
CA TYR A 41 -8.03 3.72 -12.15
C TYR A 41 -8.24 4.66 -10.97
N ILE A 42 -7.77 4.28 -9.78
CA ILE A 42 -7.97 5.04 -8.55
C ILE A 42 -6.63 5.58 -8.07
N LYS A 43 -6.62 6.89 -7.77
CA LYS A 43 -5.51 7.58 -7.13
C LYS A 43 -5.95 8.11 -5.79
N THR A 44 -5.23 7.75 -4.73
CA THR A 44 -5.48 8.25 -3.38
C THR A 44 -4.26 9.05 -2.93
N THR A 45 -4.48 10.28 -2.47
CA THR A 45 -3.42 11.13 -1.92
C THR A 45 -3.73 11.47 -0.46
N ILE A 46 -2.75 11.26 0.42
CA ILE A 46 -2.84 11.60 1.84
C ILE A 46 -1.57 12.37 2.21
N GLY A 47 -1.69 13.71 2.27
CA GLY A 47 -0.51 14.56 2.38
C GLY A 47 0.49 14.29 1.24
N PRO A 48 1.76 13.94 1.51
CA PRO A 48 2.74 13.63 0.47
C PRO A 48 2.64 12.17 -0.07
N VAL A 49 1.83 11.31 0.56
CA VAL A 49 1.73 9.90 0.17
C VAL A 49 0.73 9.75 -0.96
N LYS A 50 1.14 9.07 -2.04
CA LYS A 50 0.28 8.67 -3.14
C LYS A 50 0.15 7.16 -3.17
N MET A 51 -1.06 6.69 -3.37
CA MET A 51 -1.42 5.28 -3.51
C MET A 51 -2.30 5.13 -4.74
N THR A 52 -2.24 3.97 -5.36
CA THR A 52 -2.99 3.69 -6.58
C THR A 52 -3.65 2.31 -6.49
N GLY A 53 -4.73 2.13 -7.23
CA GLY A 53 -5.46 0.87 -7.28
C GLY A 53 -6.49 0.87 -8.41
N SER A 54 -7.34 -0.14 -8.42
CA SER A 54 -8.41 -0.30 -9.40
C SER A 54 -9.78 -0.23 -8.73
N GLY A 55 -10.79 0.07 -9.51
CA GLY A 55 -12.19 -0.06 -9.14
C GLY A 55 -13.04 -0.35 -10.35
N PHE A 56 -14.35 -0.50 -10.17
CA PHE A 56 -15.27 -0.63 -11.29
C PHE A 56 -16.63 -0.04 -10.96
N VAL A 57 -17.32 0.39 -12.02
CA VAL A 57 -18.64 1.00 -11.94
C VAL A 57 -19.69 -0.05 -11.58
N ILE A 58 -20.44 0.23 -10.53
CA ILE A 58 -21.46 -0.67 -9.98
C ILE A 58 -22.87 -0.11 -10.07
N GLN A 59 -23.01 1.21 -10.25
CA GLN A 59 -24.30 1.86 -10.47
C GLN A 59 -24.10 3.21 -11.16
N VAL A 60 -25.06 3.58 -12.02
CA VAL A 60 -25.10 4.86 -12.71
C VAL A 60 -26.49 5.47 -12.56
N ALA A 61 -26.54 6.75 -12.22
CA ALA A 61 -27.77 7.54 -12.16
C ALA A 61 -27.49 8.96 -12.71
N GLY A 62 -27.84 9.18 -13.99
CA GLY A 62 -27.43 10.41 -14.68
C GLY A 62 -25.90 10.50 -14.77
N ASP A 63 -25.33 11.63 -14.37
CA ASP A 63 -23.88 11.86 -14.30
C ASP A 63 -23.22 11.38 -13.00
N THR A 64 -24.00 10.78 -12.11
CA THR A 64 -23.55 10.23 -10.83
C THR A 64 -23.24 8.75 -10.97
N VAL A 65 -22.03 8.37 -10.56
CA VAL A 65 -21.52 7.00 -10.68
C VAL A 65 -21.08 6.48 -9.31
N LEU A 66 -21.50 5.27 -8.97
CA LEU A 66 -20.94 4.53 -7.84
C LEU A 66 -19.87 3.56 -8.34
N VAL A 67 -18.76 3.50 -7.60
CA VAL A 67 -17.61 2.65 -7.90
C VAL A 67 -17.31 1.77 -6.69
N ALA A 68 -17.12 0.47 -6.92
CA ALA A 68 -16.57 -0.44 -5.93
C ALA A 68 -15.04 -0.49 -6.03
N THR A 69 -14.37 -0.59 -4.89
CA THR A 69 -12.93 -0.86 -4.78
C THR A 69 -12.63 -1.52 -3.43
N ASN A 70 -11.36 -1.76 -3.11
CA ASN A 70 -10.97 -2.22 -1.78
C ASN A 70 -10.83 -1.07 -0.78
N GLN A 71 -11.08 -1.38 0.50
CA GLN A 71 -10.88 -0.40 1.57
C GLN A 71 -9.42 0.05 1.65
N HIS A 72 -8.45 -0.86 1.54
CA HIS A 72 -7.03 -0.49 1.63
C HIS A 72 -6.54 0.46 0.50
N VAL A 73 -7.26 0.57 -0.61
CA VAL A 73 -6.94 1.51 -1.71
C VAL A 73 -7.27 2.95 -1.31
N VAL A 74 -8.25 3.14 -0.43
CA VAL A 74 -8.80 4.46 -0.05
C VAL A 74 -8.68 4.75 1.45
N ALA A 75 -8.19 3.80 2.25
CA ALA A 75 -8.08 3.89 3.69
C ALA A 75 -6.99 4.86 4.18
N LYS A 76 -7.19 5.36 5.41
CA LYS A 76 -6.21 6.18 6.13
C LYS A 76 -5.01 5.32 6.59
N PRO A 77 -3.80 5.89 6.70
CA PRO A 77 -2.60 5.17 7.14
C PRO A 77 -2.66 4.60 8.57
N ASN A 78 -3.57 5.11 9.41
CA ASN A 78 -3.80 4.60 10.76
C ASN A 78 -4.75 3.37 10.79
N GLU A 79 -5.48 3.11 9.69
CA GLU A 79 -6.29 1.90 9.47
C GLU A 79 -5.53 0.85 8.65
N LEU A 80 -4.51 1.26 7.87
CA LEU A 80 -3.47 0.33 7.46
C LEU A 80 -2.84 -0.25 8.74
N ARG A 81 -2.87 -1.56 8.89
CA ARG A 81 -2.13 -2.29 9.94
C ARG A 81 -0.61 -2.12 9.74
N VAL A 82 -0.08 -0.93 9.92
CA VAL A 82 1.37 -0.68 10.16
C VAL A 82 1.69 -0.86 11.65
N GLY A 83 0.95 -1.75 12.31
CA GLY A 83 1.24 -2.30 13.64
C GLY A 83 1.66 -3.76 13.58
N GLY A 84 1.57 -4.40 12.40
CA GLY A 84 2.23 -5.67 12.13
C GLY A 84 3.74 -5.46 12.25
N PHE A 85 4.39 -6.33 13.00
CA PHE A 85 5.85 -6.35 13.13
C PHE A 85 6.45 -6.45 11.72
N ILE A 86 6.96 -5.34 11.16
CA ILE A 86 7.79 -5.41 9.96
C ILE A 86 9.15 -5.94 10.44
N PRO A 87 9.51 -7.20 10.13
CA PRO A 87 10.77 -7.76 10.60
C PRO A 87 11.92 -6.98 9.96
N GLY A 88 12.83 -6.44 10.79
CA GLY A 88 14.01 -5.71 10.31
C GLY A 88 14.04 -4.21 10.56
N LEU A 89 12.93 -3.57 10.95
CA LEU A 89 12.92 -2.12 11.21
C LEU A 89 13.73 -1.73 12.47
N ARG A 90 14.81 -0.97 12.29
CA ARG A 90 15.62 -0.41 13.39
C ARG A 90 15.03 0.90 13.91
N GLY A 91 15.50 1.36 15.07
CA GLY A 91 14.86 2.42 15.88
C GLY A 91 14.60 3.76 15.18
N ARG A 92 15.41 4.18 14.19
CA ARG A 92 15.20 5.44 13.45
C ARG A 92 14.10 5.33 12.38
N ASP A 93 13.95 4.19 11.72
CA ASP A 93 12.90 3.97 10.70
C ASP A 93 11.52 3.93 11.36
N ARG A 94 11.46 3.38 12.59
CA ARG A 94 10.26 3.43 13.42
C ARG A 94 9.92 4.85 13.86
N MET A 95 10.93 5.72 14.04
CA MET A 95 10.74 7.13 14.36
C MET A 95 10.28 7.93 13.12
N PHE A 96 10.83 7.65 11.94
CA PHE A 96 10.39 8.24 10.67
C PHE A 96 8.95 7.83 10.32
N LEU A 97 8.60 6.53 10.40
CA LEU A 97 7.23 6.05 10.21
C LEU A 97 6.27 6.64 11.25
N ARG A 98 6.69 6.78 12.51
CA ARG A 98 5.90 7.47 13.53
C ARG A 98 5.73 8.96 13.23
N SER A 99 6.75 9.64 12.73
CA SER A 99 6.64 11.05 12.31
C SER A 99 5.78 11.23 11.06
N LEU A 100 5.82 10.27 10.13
CA LEU A 100 4.99 10.24 8.94
C LEU A 100 3.53 9.96 9.34
N GLN A 101 3.27 8.96 10.18
CA GLN A 101 1.95 8.69 10.77
C GLN A 101 1.41 9.90 11.55
N ALA A 102 2.24 10.56 12.37
CA ALA A 102 1.84 11.77 13.08
C ALA A 102 1.55 12.94 12.12
N GLY A 103 2.33 13.11 11.05
CA GLY A 103 2.10 14.13 10.01
C GLY A 103 0.93 13.83 9.05
N LEU A 104 0.42 12.60 9.08
CA LEU A 104 -0.76 12.13 8.36
C LEU A 104 -2.00 12.05 9.28
N ALA A 105 -1.82 12.17 10.59
CA ALA A 105 -2.92 12.16 11.55
C ALA A 105 -3.87 13.34 11.29
N GLY A 106 -5.17 13.04 11.16
CA GLY A 106 -6.21 14.03 10.89
C GLY A 106 -6.30 14.50 9.43
N LYS A 107 -5.47 14.00 8.51
CA LYS A 107 -5.63 14.28 7.07
C LYS A 107 -6.61 13.30 6.44
N GLU A 108 -7.59 13.84 5.74
CA GLU A 108 -8.52 13.04 4.94
C GLU A 108 -7.87 12.64 3.61
N PRO A 109 -8.14 11.40 3.11
CA PRO A 109 -7.69 11.00 1.80
C PRO A 109 -8.44 11.77 0.70
N ALA A 110 -7.69 12.32 -0.26
CA ALA A 110 -8.25 12.82 -1.51
C ALA A 110 -8.21 11.69 -2.53
N VAL A 111 -9.39 11.25 -3.00
CA VAL A 111 -9.53 10.14 -3.95
C VAL A 111 -9.94 10.70 -5.31
N THR A 112 -9.16 10.36 -6.33
CA THR A 112 -9.45 10.67 -7.73
C THR A 112 -9.70 9.37 -8.49
N VAL A 113 -10.81 9.32 -9.21
CA VAL A 113 -11.21 8.21 -10.10
C VAL A 113 -10.97 8.65 -11.54
N VAL A 114 -10.23 7.84 -12.28
CA VAL A 114 -9.89 8.06 -13.69
C VAL A 114 -10.65 7.05 -14.55
N PHE A 115 -11.65 7.54 -15.27
CA PHE A 115 -12.41 6.79 -16.27
C PHE A 115 -11.64 6.75 -17.59
N ASN A 116 -11.77 5.65 -18.33
CA ASN A 116 -11.07 5.44 -19.61
C ASN A 116 -9.56 5.74 -19.51
N SER A 117 -8.94 5.31 -18.40
CA SER A 117 -7.53 5.58 -18.11
C SER A 117 -6.62 5.06 -19.23
N GLY A 118 -5.72 5.91 -19.71
CA GLY A 118 -4.82 5.62 -20.83
C GLY A 118 -5.48 5.72 -22.22
N ASP A 119 -6.73 6.17 -22.32
CA ASP A 119 -7.44 6.42 -23.58
C ASP A 119 -7.59 7.93 -23.85
N THR A 120 -7.83 8.29 -25.11
CA THR A 120 -8.20 9.66 -25.53
C THR A 120 -9.45 10.22 -24.84
N LYS A 121 -10.36 9.37 -24.36
CA LYS A 121 -11.58 9.74 -23.64
C LYS A 121 -11.40 9.81 -22.12
N GLU A 122 -10.16 9.85 -21.65
CA GLU A 122 -9.84 9.86 -20.23
C GLU A 122 -10.53 11.01 -19.48
N GLN A 123 -11.08 10.70 -18.31
CA GLN A 123 -11.69 11.68 -17.43
C GLN A 123 -11.32 11.39 -15.98
N ALA A 124 -10.57 12.29 -15.35
CA ALA A 124 -10.21 12.23 -13.93
C ALA A 124 -11.14 13.13 -13.10
N LEU A 125 -11.77 12.57 -12.06
CA LEU A 125 -12.71 13.27 -11.19
C LEU A 125 -12.46 12.95 -9.71
N GLN A 126 -12.71 13.92 -8.84
CA GLN A 126 -12.71 13.67 -7.39
C GLN A 126 -13.88 12.76 -7.01
N ALA A 127 -13.63 11.88 -6.05
CA ALA A 127 -14.61 10.94 -5.54
C ALA A 127 -14.84 11.16 -4.05
N GLU A 128 -16.11 11.07 -3.64
CA GLU A 128 -16.53 10.99 -2.25
C GLU A 128 -16.47 9.52 -1.80
N ILE A 129 -15.86 9.26 -0.64
CA ILE A 129 -15.89 7.93 -0.02
C ILE A 129 -17.22 7.80 0.74
N LEU A 130 -18.15 6.99 0.24
CA LEU A 130 -19.42 6.73 0.93
C LEU A 130 -19.25 5.82 2.15
N GLY A 131 -18.16 5.05 2.18
CA GLY A 131 -17.70 4.27 3.31
C GLY A 131 -16.86 3.08 2.88
N GLY A 132 -16.22 2.42 3.86
CA GLY A 132 -15.57 1.13 3.62
C GLY A 132 -15.36 0.31 4.88
N LEU A 133 -15.12 -0.99 4.67
CA LEU A 133 -15.02 -2.02 5.69
C LEU A 133 -13.69 -2.76 5.53
N ASN A 134 -12.88 -2.80 6.59
CA ASN A 134 -11.60 -3.54 6.60
C ASN A 134 -11.77 -5.05 6.41
N GLU A 135 -12.93 -5.58 6.81
CA GLU A 135 -13.36 -6.94 6.52
C GLU A 135 -14.77 -6.82 5.96
N PRO A 136 -15.00 -7.12 4.67
CA PRO A 136 -14.18 -7.96 3.78
C PRO A 136 -13.07 -7.24 2.98
N ASP A 137 -12.76 -5.96 3.26
CA ASP A 137 -11.88 -5.08 2.45
C ASP A 137 -12.58 -4.49 1.21
N LEU A 138 -13.75 -3.89 1.43
CA LEU A 138 -14.55 -3.21 0.39
C LEU A 138 -14.80 -1.76 0.75
N ALA A 139 -14.75 -0.88 -0.26
CA ALA A 139 -15.18 0.50 -0.16
C ALA A 139 -16.04 0.90 -1.36
N ILE A 140 -16.97 1.83 -1.13
CA ILE A 140 -17.85 2.39 -2.14
C ILE A 140 -17.54 3.87 -2.30
N LEU A 141 -17.28 4.27 -3.54
CA LEU A 141 -17.03 5.64 -3.93
C LEU A 141 -18.20 6.20 -4.72
N LYS A 142 -18.42 7.49 -4.61
CA LYS A 142 -19.37 8.25 -5.42
C LYS A 142 -18.63 9.32 -6.21
N VAL A 143 -18.91 9.36 -7.50
CA VAL A 143 -18.34 10.34 -8.42
C VAL A 143 -19.47 11.11 -9.09
N LEU A 144 -19.33 12.43 -9.15
CA LEU A 144 -20.29 13.34 -9.78
C LEU A 144 -19.70 13.91 -11.09
N GLY A 145 -20.56 14.25 -12.05
CA GLY A 145 -20.14 14.94 -13.28
C GLY A 145 -19.42 14.05 -14.30
N VAL A 146 -19.68 12.74 -14.31
CA VAL A 146 -19.14 11.84 -15.34
C VAL A 146 -19.85 12.13 -16.66
N LYS A 147 -19.12 12.64 -17.66
CA LYS A 147 -19.73 13.16 -18.91
C LYS A 147 -20.41 12.08 -19.74
N VAL A 148 -19.75 10.92 -19.81
CA VAL A 148 -20.25 9.72 -20.49
C VAL A 148 -20.07 8.56 -19.53
N PRO A 149 -21.03 8.33 -18.61
CA PRO A 149 -20.96 7.23 -17.68
C PRO A 149 -20.94 5.89 -18.42
N PRO A 150 -20.00 4.98 -18.11
CA PRO A 150 -19.99 3.64 -18.69
C PRO A 150 -21.14 2.81 -18.12
N ALA A 151 -21.46 1.69 -18.75
CA ALA A 151 -22.44 0.75 -18.19
C ALA A 151 -21.97 0.23 -16.82
N ALA A 152 -22.91 0.07 -15.89
CA ALA A 152 -22.60 -0.57 -14.62
C ALA A 152 -22.38 -2.08 -14.80
N MET A 153 -21.44 -2.62 -14.05
CA MET A 153 -21.29 -4.06 -13.94
C MET A 153 -22.45 -4.64 -13.13
N GLU A 154 -23.06 -5.70 -13.65
CA GLU A 154 -24.17 -6.37 -12.97
C GLU A 154 -23.68 -7.08 -11.71
N ILE A 155 -24.12 -6.58 -10.55
CA ILE A 155 -23.93 -7.25 -9.26
C ILE A 155 -25.01 -8.32 -9.06
N ALA A 156 -26.25 -8.00 -9.46
CA ALA A 156 -27.37 -8.93 -9.46
C ALA A 156 -27.20 -9.92 -10.62
N GLY A 157 -27.13 -11.21 -10.31
CA GLY A 157 -26.80 -12.25 -11.31
C GLY A 157 -25.34 -12.72 -11.28
N ALA A 158 -24.55 -12.24 -10.31
CA ALA A 158 -23.23 -12.79 -10.03
C ALA A 158 -23.29 -14.32 -9.90
N ARG A 159 -22.34 -14.99 -10.57
CA ARG A 159 -22.36 -16.44 -10.69
C ARG A 159 -21.66 -17.07 -9.49
N VAL A 160 -22.22 -18.16 -8.99
CA VAL A 160 -21.54 -19.00 -8.00
C VAL A 160 -20.20 -19.46 -8.60
N PRO A 161 -19.06 -19.10 -8.01
CA PRO A 161 -17.76 -19.54 -8.48
C PRO A 161 -17.68 -21.07 -8.39
N VAL A 162 -16.98 -21.68 -9.34
CA VAL A 162 -16.70 -23.12 -9.36
C VAL A 162 -15.20 -23.28 -9.57
N GLU A 163 -14.55 -24.19 -8.85
CA GLU A 163 -13.13 -24.47 -9.09
C GLU A 163 -12.87 -24.85 -10.56
N THR A 164 -11.68 -24.53 -11.06
CA THR A 164 -11.22 -24.66 -12.46
C THR A 164 -11.87 -23.72 -13.47
N MET A 165 -12.87 -22.93 -13.06
CA MET A 165 -13.50 -21.94 -13.92
C MET A 165 -12.48 -20.90 -14.43
N PRO A 166 -12.39 -20.64 -15.75
CA PRO A 166 -11.56 -19.56 -16.28
C PRO A 166 -12.11 -18.20 -15.85
N VAL A 167 -11.21 -17.31 -15.45
CA VAL A 167 -11.53 -15.95 -15.05
C VAL A 167 -10.57 -14.95 -15.66
N PHE A 168 -11.04 -13.71 -15.76
CA PHE A 168 -10.30 -12.56 -16.24
C PHE A 168 -10.29 -11.49 -15.15
N VAL A 169 -9.12 -10.90 -14.93
CA VAL A 169 -8.93 -9.85 -13.93
C VAL A 169 -8.59 -8.57 -14.63
N LEU A 170 -9.35 -7.51 -14.35
CA LEU A 170 -9.14 -6.20 -14.93
C LEU A 170 -8.58 -5.23 -13.90
N GLY A 171 -7.59 -4.44 -14.30
CA GLY A 171 -7.02 -3.41 -13.43
C GLY A 171 -5.81 -2.70 -14.02
N PHE A 172 -5.09 -2.00 -13.16
CA PHE A 172 -3.96 -1.13 -13.51
C PHE A 172 -2.70 -1.56 -12.74
N PRO A 173 -2.09 -2.71 -13.10
CA PRO A 173 -0.93 -3.22 -12.38
C PRO A 173 0.22 -2.23 -12.44
N PHE A 174 0.93 -2.09 -11.31
CA PHE A 174 2.02 -1.14 -11.09
C PHE A 174 1.68 0.35 -11.32
N GLY A 175 0.40 0.68 -11.52
CA GLY A 175 -0.09 2.06 -11.64
C GLY A 175 0.68 2.87 -12.69
N ASP A 176 1.14 4.05 -12.29
CA ASP A 176 1.84 4.99 -13.18
C ASP A 176 3.13 4.41 -13.80
N ALA A 177 3.69 3.30 -13.27
CA ALA A 177 4.91 2.68 -13.80
C ALA A 177 4.73 1.99 -15.16
N LEU A 178 3.50 1.61 -15.53
CA LEU A 178 3.19 1.04 -16.85
C LEU A 178 2.58 2.07 -17.81
N SER A 179 2.63 3.36 -17.48
CA SER A 179 2.14 4.39 -18.39
C SER A 179 3.11 4.59 -19.55
N THR A 180 2.64 4.36 -20.78
CA THR A 180 3.45 4.46 -22.00
C THR A 180 3.61 5.90 -22.51
N ASN A 181 2.98 6.88 -21.87
CA ASN A 181 3.01 8.31 -22.20
C ASN A 181 2.92 9.16 -20.91
N GLN A 182 2.99 10.49 -20.98
CA GLN A 182 2.80 11.41 -19.83
C GLN A 182 1.39 11.35 -19.17
N GLY A 183 0.58 10.33 -19.47
CA GLY A 183 -0.80 10.14 -18.98
C GLY A 183 -0.92 9.04 -17.93
N ASN A 184 -2.14 8.56 -17.69
CA ASN A 184 -2.41 7.43 -16.80
C ASN A 184 -2.21 6.07 -17.52
N PRO A 185 -1.97 4.98 -16.79
CA PRO A 185 -1.78 3.66 -17.39
C PRO A 185 -3.03 3.18 -18.13
N ALA A 186 -2.81 2.45 -19.22
CA ALA A 186 -3.87 1.68 -19.86
C ALA A 186 -4.25 0.46 -19.00
N ILE A 187 -5.52 0.08 -19.08
CA ILE A 187 -6.03 -1.10 -18.38
C ILE A 187 -5.39 -2.40 -18.88
N THR A 188 -5.04 -3.28 -17.95
CA THR A 188 -4.56 -4.64 -18.21
C THR A 188 -5.67 -5.66 -17.93
N ILE A 189 -5.75 -6.69 -18.77
CA ILE A 189 -6.65 -7.84 -18.58
C ILE A 189 -5.78 -9.09 -18.41
N GLY A 190 -5.69 -9.59 -17.17
CA GLY A 190 -5.02 -10.84 -16.85
C GLY A 190 -5.96 -12.04 -16.97
N LYS A 191 -5.43 -13.20 -17.37
CA LYS A 191 -6.16 -14.48 -17.35
C LYS A 191 -5.75 -15.32 -16.13
N GLY A 192 -6.69 -16.12 -15.63
CA GLY A 192 -6.49 -17.05 -14.53
C GLY A 192 -7.64 -18.05 -14.40
N SER A 193 -7.67 -18.83 -13.32
CA SER A 193 -8.80 -19.70 -12.99
C SER A 193 -9.11 -19.70 -11.49
N VAL A 194 -10.33 -20.10 -11.12
CA VAL A 194 -10.66 -20.30 -9.70
C VAL A 194 -9.95 -21.56 -9.19
N SER A 195 -8.95 -21.41 -8.34
CA SER A 195 -8.17 -22.54 -7.81
C SER A 195 -8.72 -23.10 -6.49
N SER A 196 -9.51 -22.33 -5.74
CA SER A 196 -10.15 -22.80 -4.50
C SER A 196 -11.24 -21.84 -4.02
N ILE A 197 -12.28 -22.37 -3.38
CA ILE A 197 -13.32 -21.58 -2.70
C ILE A 197 -13.16 -21.75 -1.19
N ARG A 198 -12.82 -20.66 -0.48
CA ARG A 198 -12.60 -20.69 0.97
C ARG A 198 -13.88 -20.29 1.69
N LYS A 199 -14.36 -21.17 2.56
CA LYS A 199 -15.57 -20.95 3.37
C LYS A 199 -15.23 -20.50 4.79
N ASP A 200 -16.11 -19.70 5.39
CA ASP A 200 -16.05 -19.39 6.81
C ASP A 200 -16.66 -20.52 7.67
N ALA A 201 -16.71 -20.32 8.99
CA ALA A 201 -17.28 -21.28 9.94
C ALA A 201 -18.77 -21.55 9.72
N SER A 202 -19.49 -20.64 9.05
CA SER A 202 -20.92 -20.82 8.69
C SER A 202 -21.12 -21.57 7.38
N GLY A 203 -20.03 -21.89 6.67
CA GLY A 203 -20.07 -22.52 5.35
C GLY A 203 -20.32 -21.54 4.19
N LYS A 204 -20.38 -20.23 4.46
CA LYS A 204 -20.49 -19.19 3.43
C LYS A 204 -19.13 -18.97 2.77
N THR A 205 -19.12 -18.70 1.46
CA THR A 205 -17.90 -18.30 0.77
C THR A 205 -17.35 -17.01 1.37
N ALA A 206 -16.13 -17.08 1.90
CA ALA A 206 -15.43 -15.95 2.50
C ALA A 206 -14.41 -15.34 1.54
N LYS A 207 -13.72 -16.18 0.75
CA LYS A 207 -12.75 -15.75 -0.26
C LYS A 207 -12.74 -16.69 -1.45
N ILE A 208 -12.57 -16.13 -2.64
CA ILE A 208 -12.33 -16.89 -3.87
C ILE A 208 -10.83 -16.84 -4.14
N GLN A 209 -10.21 -18.00 -4.30
CA GLN A 209 -8.81 -18.12 -4.66
C GLN A 209 -8.68 -18.27 -6.17
N ILE A 210 -7.74 -17.51 -6.75
CA ILE A 210 -7.50 -17.49 -8.19
C ILE A 210 -6.03 -17.84 -8.42
N ASP A 211 -5.76 -18.72 -9.37
CA ASP A 211 -4.42 -18.87 -9.94
C ASP A 211 -4.24 -17.93 -11.15
N GLY A 212 -3.10 -17.26 -11.27
CA GLY A 212 -2.84 -16.28 -12.34
C GLY A 212 -2.30 -14.95 -11.84
N ALA A 213 -2.01 -14.05 -12.79
CA ALA A 213 -1.28 -12.80 -12.56
C ALA A 213 -2.14 -11.72 -11.86
N LEU A 214 -2.47 -11.92 -10.58
CA LEU A 214 -2.84 -10.81 -9.70
C LEU A 214 -1.56 -10.06 -9.29
N ASN A 215 -1.38 -8.86 -9.83
CA ASN A 215 -0.25 -8.00 -9.49
C ASN A 215 -0.72 -6.83 -8.61
N PRO A 216 0.17 -6.22 -7.80
CA PRO A 216 -0.10 -4.94 -7.18
C PRO A 216 -0.64 -3.94 -8.21
N GLY A 217 -1.78 -3.31 -7.93
CA GLY A 217 -2.48 -2.42 -8.86
C GLY A 217 -3.76 -3.00 -9.48
N ASN A 218 -3.93 -4.33 -9.51
CA ASN A 218 -5.22 -4.93 -9.85
C ASN A 218 -6.24 -4.81 -8.71
N SER A 219 -5.77 -4.70 -7.46
CA SER A 219 -6.61 -4.64 -6.25
C SER A 219 -7.75 -3.63 -6.37
N GLY A 220 -8.96 -4.10 -6.09
CA GLY A 220 -10.23 -3.38 -6.22
C GLY A 220 -10.88 -3.52 -7.58
N GLY A 221 -10.15 -4.02 -8.59
CA GLY A 221 -10.67 -4.29 -9.94
C GLY A 221 -11.49 -5.58 -10.01
N PRO A 222 -12.37 -5.72 -11.02
CA PRO A 222 -13.29 -6.82 -11.13
C PRO A 222 -12.59 -8.10 -11.63
N VAL A 223 -13.03 -9.23 -11.12
CA VAL A 223 -12.76 -10.57 -11.62
C VAL A 223 -14.03 -11.08 -12.29
N VAL A 224 -13.95 -11.49 -13.56
CA VAL A 224 -15.11 -11.91 -14.35
C VAL A 224 -14.90 -13.25 -15.03
N ASP A 225 -15.99 -13.93 -15.39
CA ASP A 225 -15.93 -15.14 -16.23
C ASP A 225 -15.79 -14.82 -17.73
N SER A 226 -15.69 -15.84 -18.58
CA SER A 226 -15.61 -15.69 -20.05
C SER A 226 -16.84 -15.05 -20.70
N LYS A 227 -17.90 -14.76 -19.96
CA LYS A 227 -19.07 -14.00 -20.44
C LYS A 227 -19.08 -12.57 -19.90
N GLY A 228 -18.12 -12.20 -19.06
CA GLY A 228 -18.03 -10.91 -18.39
C GLY A 228 -18.92 -10.79 -17.16
N ASN A 229 -19.42 -11.90 -16.60
CA ASN A 229 -20.17 -11.86 -15.34
C ASN A 229 -19.21 -11.71 -14.16
N LEU A 230 -19.58 -10.91 -13.17
CA LEU A 230 -18.77 -10.71 -11.96
C LEU A 230 -18.65 -12.02 -11.16
N ILE A 231 -17.41 -12.43 -10.91
CA ILE A 231 -17.02 -13.57 -10.07
C ILE A 231 -16.42 -13.09 -8.76
N GLY A 232 -15.83 -11.90 -8.70
CA GLY A 232 -15.36 -11.32 -7.44
C GLY A 232 -14.64 -9.99 -7.62
N ILE A 233 -14.22 -9.41 -6.51
CA ILE A 233 -13.45 -8.16 -6.47
C ILE A 233 -12.02 -8.54 -6.08
N SER A 234 -11.06 -8.31 -6.96
CA SER A 234 -9.68 -8.73 -6.72
C SER A 234 -9.11 -8.00 -5.49
N VAL A 235 -8.37 -8.75 -4.67
CA VAL A 235 -7.64 -8.26 -3.50
C VAL A 235 -6.16 -8.49 -3.77
N GLN A 236 -5.31 -7.74 -3.06
CA GLN A 236 -3.87 -7.96 -3.12
C GLN A 236 -3.51 -9.43 -2.81
N THR A 237 -2.54 -9.95 -3.55
CA THR A 237 -2.01 -11.31 -3.41
C THR A 237 -1.35 -11.54 -2.05
N ILE A 238 -1.27 -12.82 -1.66
CA ILE A 238 -0.34 -13.21 -0.59
C ILE A 238 1.06 -13.02 -1.16
N GLN A 239 1.81 -12.05 -0.63
CA GLN A 239 3.15 -11.69 -1.12
C GLN A 239 4.06 -12.93 -1.23
N GLY A 240 4.65 -13.15 -2.41
CA GLY A 240 5.52 -14.29 -2.68
C GLY A 240 4.79 -15.60 -3.05
N SER A 241 3.53 -15.53 -3.45
CA SER A 241 2.79 -16.67 -4.00
C SER A 241 2.10 -16.31 -5.32
N ASN A 242 1.83 -17.31 -6.16
CA ASN A 242 0.95 -17.18 -7.35
C ASN A 242 -0.54 -17.25 -6.96
N ILE A 243 -0.88 -16.94 -5.71
CA ILE A 243 -2.23 -17.03 -5.17
C ILE A 243 -2.86 -15.65 -5.15
N GLY A 244 -3.85 -15.48 -6.02
CA GLY A 244 -4.79 -14.38 -5.98
C GLY A 244 -5.96 -14.64 -5.05
N LEU A 245 -6.47 -13.59 -4.43
CA LEU A 245 -7.70 -13.62 -3.64
C LEU A 245 -8.69 -12.63 -4.23
N ALA A 246 -9.96 -12.99 -4.21
CA ALA A 246 -11.05 -12.10 -4.55
C ALA A 246 -12.16 -12.17 -3.49
N ILE A 247 -12.80 -11.02 -3.27
CA ILE A 247 -13.97 -10.88 -2.41
C ILE A 247 -15.18 -11.38 -3.22
N PRO A 248 -16.02 -12.26 -2.65
CA PRO A 248 -17.20 -12.76 -3.33
C PRO A 248 -18.20 -11.63 -3.67
N PRO A 249 -18.91 -11.70 -4.81
CA PRO A 249 -19.87 -10.67 -5.21
C PRO A 249 -21.01 -10.48 -4.20
N GLU A 250 -21.35 -11.52 -3.43
CA GLU A 250 -22.36 -11.47 -2.37
C GLU A 250 -21.96 -10.50 -1.25
N GLU A 251 -20.66 -10.33 -0.99
CA GLU A 251 -20.18 -9.35 -0.02
C GLU A 251 -20.38 -7.92 -0.53
N LEU A 252 -20.20 -7.68 -1.84
CA LEU A 252 -20.48 -6.39 -2.48
C LEU A 252 -21.98 -6.11 -2.51
N ALA A 253 -22.80 -7.09 -2.88
CA ALA A 253 -24.26 -6.97 -2.85
C ALA A 253 -24.76 -6.65 -1.43
N ALA A 254 -24.28 -7.35 -0.41
CA ALA A 254 -24.62 -7.07 0.98
C ALA A 254 -24.16 -5.68 1.44
N THR A 255 -23.03 -5.19 0.91
CA THR A 255 -22.52 -3.84 1.21
C THR A 255 -23.40 -2.75 0.59
N MET A 256 -23.94 -2.99 -0.62
CA MET A 256 -24.89 -2.08 -1.27
C MET A 256 -26.22 -1.95 -0.49
N GLU A 257 -26.63 -3.01 0.21
CA GLU A 257 -27.84 -3.01 1.06
C GLU A 257 -27.67 -2.32 2.42
N GLY A 258 -26.47 -1.83 2.73
CA GLY A 258 -26.16 -1.23 4.01
C GLY A 258 -25.52 -2.23 4.97
N ARG A 259 -24.31 -1.92 5.45
CA ARG A 259 -23.53 -2.78 6.33
C ARG A 259 -22.69 -1.98 7.32
N VAL A 260 -22.39 -2.59 8.46
CA VAL A 260 -21.53 -2.01 9.49
C VAL A 260 -20.28 -2.87 9.72
N GLY A 261 -19.19 -2.23 10.11
CA GLY A 261 -17.93 -2.86 10.43
C GLY A 261 -17.80 -3.29 11.89
N LYS A 262 -16.64 -3.86 12.24
CA LYS A 262 -16.33 -4.20 13.62
C LYS A 262 -16.22 -2.92 14.47
N PRO A 263 -16.84 -2.87 15.66
CA PRO A 263 -16.66 -1.75 16.56
C PRO A 263 -15.20 -1.61 17.01
N VAL A 264 -14.78 -0.36 17.20
CA VAL A 264 -13.53 0.01 17.85
C VAL A 264 -13.88 0.84 19.07
N VAL A 265 -13.28 0.50 20.21
CA VAL A 265 -13.43 1.26 21.45
C VAL A 265 -12.12 1.96 21.75
N SER A 266 -12.19 3.26 22.00
CA SER A 266 -11.04 4.08 22.36
C SER A 266 -11.30 4.89 23.62
N ALA A 267 -10.27 5.05 24.43
CA ALA A 267 -10.29 5.95 25.58
C ALA A 267 -9.86 7.36 25.15
N GLY A 268 -10.67 8.36 25.49
CA GLY A 268 -10.29 9.77 25.39
C GLY A 268 -9.20 10.14 26.41
N PRO A 269 -8.50 11.27 26.21
CA PRO A 269 -7.53 11.75 27.17
C PRO A 269 -8.21 12.17 28.48
N VAL A 270 -7.63 11.77 29.60
CA VAL A 270 -8.01 12.23 30.94
C VAL A 270 -7.24 13.50 31.25
N VAL A 271 -7.95 14.63 31.32
CA VAL A 271 -7.37 15.93 31.67
C VAL A 271 -7.61 16.18 33.16
N ASN A 272 -6.55 16.55 33.91
CA ASN A 272 -6.64 16.99 35.31
C ASN A 272 -7.41 16.04 36.25
N GLY A 273 -7.30 14.72 36.05
CA GLY A 273 -7.92 13.73 36.94
C GLY A 273 -9.42 13.51 36.73
N ALA A 274 -10.00 14.03 35.64
CA ALA A 274 -11.37 13.71 35.25
C ALA A 274 -11.58 12.21 35.01
N ALA A 275 -12.83 11.75 35.11
CA ALA A 275 -13.17 10.37 34.77
C ALA A 275 -12.84 10.10 33.28
N PRO A 276 -12.28 8.92 32.94
CA PRO A 276 -12.01 8.57 31.56
C PRO A 276 -13.31 8.45 30.77
N GLN A 277 -13.33 9.07 29.59
CA GLN A 277 -14.40 8.90 28.63
C GLN A 277 -13.99 7.86 27.61
N TYR A 278 -14.90 6.96 27.27
CA TYR A 278 -14.71 5.98 26.22
C TYR A 278 -15.71 6.25 25.12
N ASP A 279 -15.27 6.06 23.88
CA ASP A 279 -16.13 6.12 22.71
C ASP A 279 -16.07 4.78 21.99
N VAL A 280 -17.22 4.35 21.49
CA VAL A 280 -17.31 3.31 20.49
C VAL A 280 -17.52 3.94 19.13
N VAL A 281 -16.77 3.46 18.15
CA VAL A 281 -16.82 3.88 16.75
C VAL A 281 -17.08 2.65 15.89
N VAL A 282 -18.04 2.76 14.97
CA VAL A 282 -18.42 1.70 14.04
C VAL A 282 -18.35 2.25 12.61
N PRO A 283 -17.52 1.68 11.72
CA PRO A 283 -17.55 2.01 10.30
C PRO A 283 -18.89 1.61 9.69
N ILE A 284 -19.44 2.44 8.81
CA ILE A 284 -20.73 2.22 8.15
C ILE A 284 -20.55 2.41 6.65
N VAL A 285 -21.17 1.53 5.87
CA VAL A 285 -21.29 1.67 4.42
C VAL A 285 -22.76 1.52 4.08
N ASP A 286 -23.41 2.62 3.69
CA ASP A 286 -24.83 2.63 3.37
C ASP A 286 -25.10 3.51 2.13
N PRO A 287 -24.64 3.07 0.94
CA PRO A 287 -24.70 3.89 -0.27
C PRO A 287 -26.14 4.16 -0.72
N LEU A 288 -27.08 3.27 -0.35
CA LEU A 288 -28.49 3.36 -0.72
C LEU A 288 -29.39 3.87 0.41
N LYS A 289 -28.83 4.29 1.55
CA LYS A 289 -29.56 4.81 2.72
C LYS A 289 -30.63 3.83 3.25
N LYS A 290 -30.28 2.55 3.31
CA LYS A 290 -31.14 1.44 3.72
C LYS A 290 -31.01 1.07 5.19
N LEU A 291 -30.07 1.66 5.93
CA LEU A 291 -29.96 1.47 7.38
C LEU A 291 -30.87 2.46 8.12
N LYS A 292 -31.66 1.95 9.07
CA LYS A 292 -32.51 2.75 9.94
C LYS A 292 -31.79 3.20 11.21
N SER A 293 -31.06 2.28 11.84
CA SER A 293 -30.29 2.55 13.05
C SER A 293 -29.14 1.56 13.21
N VAL A 294 -28.14 1.97 13.99
CA VAL A 294 -26.99 1.13 14.37
C VAL A 294 -26.83 1.21 15.88
N SER A 295 -26.58 0.07 16.52
CA SER A 295 -26.41 -0.02 17.97
C SER A 295 -25.27 -0.97 18.31
N VAL A 296 -24.65 -0.75 19.47
CA VAL A 296 -23.63 -1.65 20.02
C VAL A 296 -24.10 -2.19 21.35
N GLN A 297 -24.10 -3.51 21.48
CA GLN A 297 -24.15 -4.19 22.77
C GLN A 297 -22.73 -4.33 23.30
N PHE A 298 -22.52 -4.16 24.61
CA PHE A 298 -21.21 -4.30 25.22
C PHE A 298 -21.26 -4.82 26.67
N VAL A 299 -20.19 -5.50 27.07
CA VAL A 299 -19.92 -5.92 28.45
C VAL A 299 -18.54 -5.40 28.83
N ASP A 300 -18.45 -4.79 30.02
CA ASP A 300 -17.21 -4.33 30.61
C ASP A 300 -16.42 -5.51 31.20
N GLY A 301 -15.66 -6.17 30.32
CA GLY A 301 -14.92 -7.39 30.61
C GLY A 301 -14.93 -8.37 29.44
N ALA A 302 -14.18 -9.47 29.58
CA ALA A 302 -14.28 -10.61 28.69
C ALA A 302 -15.53 -11.42 29.07
N ALA A 303 -16.59 -11.31 28.27
CA ALA A 303 -17.79 -12.11 28.44
C ALA A 303 -17.60 -13.47 27.76
N PRO A 304 -18.07 -14.58 28.36
CA PRO A 304 -18.09 -15.85 27.68
C PRO A 304 -19.01 -15.75 26.45
N ILE A 305 -18.40 -15.76 25.27
CA ILE A 305 -19.13 -15.86 24.00
C ILE A 305 -19.44 -17.34 23.83
N ASP A 306 -20.64 -17.76 24.27
CA ASP A 306 -21.06 -19.17 24.19
C ASP A 306 -21.41 -19.54 22.74
N ALA A 307 -20.37 -19.67 21.90
CA ALA A 307 -20.48 -20.05 20.50
C ALA A 307 -21.07 -21.47 20.32
N ALA A 308 -21.11 -22.26 21.39
CA ALA A 308 -21.52 -23.67 21.37
C ALA A 308 -23.04 -23.89 21.45
N ARG A 309 -23.85 -22.86 21.77
CA ARG A 309 -25.30 -23.04 22.04
C ARG A 309 -26.25 -22.45 21.02
N THR A 310 -25.79 -21.60 20.10
CA THR A 310 -26.65 -20.97 19.07
C THR A 310 -25.85 -20.63 17.81
N ASN A 311 -26.47 -20.78 16.62
CA ASN A 311 -25.86 -20.41 15.33
C ASN A 311 -25.55 -18.90 15.18
N GLN A 312 -26.02 -18.04 16.10
CA GLN A 312 -25.66 -16.62 16.20
C GLN A 312 -25.65 -16.17 17.68
N PRO A 313 -24.50 -16.13 18.36
CA PRO A 313 -24.43 -15.68 19.75
C PRO A 313 -24.83 -14.21 19.87
N GLN A 314 -25.76 -13.91 20.78
CA GLN A 314 -26.25 -12.55 21.03
C GLN A 314 -25.76 -12.07 22.40
N LEU A 315 -24.88 -11.06 22.39
CA LEU A 315 -24.25 -10.49 23.58
C LEU A 315 -25.28 -9.87 24.53
N LYS A 316 -26.44 -9.44 24.02
CA LYS A 316 -27.54 -8.90 24.82
C LYS A 316 -28.01 -9.83 25.95
N ASN A 317 -27.76 -11.13 25.83
CA ASN A 317 -28.15 -12.14 26.82
C ASN A 317 -27.06 -12.36 27.90
N ALA A 318 -25.88 -11.76 27.75
CA ALA A 318 -24.79 -11.89 28.71
C ALA A 318 -25.06 -11.03 29.96
N PRO A 319 -24.71 -11.51 31.18
CA PRO A 319 -24.81 -10.72 32.39
C PRO A 319 -24.04 -9.40 32.27
N GLY A 320 -24.67 -8.29 32.65
CA GLY A 320 -24.06 -6.96 32.57
C GLY A 320 -23.96 -6.37 31.16
N SER A 321 -24.63 -6.97 30.15
CA SER A 321 -24.71 -6.38 28.81
C SER A 321 -25.50 -5.08 28.85
N LEU A 322 -24.93 -4.05 28.22
CA LEU A 322 -25.55 -2.75 28.00
C LEU A 322 -25.62 -2.45 26.51
N ALA A 323 -26.62 -1.67 26.10
CA ALA A 323 -26.81 -1.24 24.72
C ALA A 323 -26.60 0.27 24.59
N VAL A 324 -26.00 0.70 23.48
CA VAL A 324 -25.95 2.10 23.09
C VAL A 324 -26.32 2.25 21.61
N GLU A 325 -27.19 3.21 21.31
CA GLU A 325 -27.50 3.59 19.94
C GLU A 325 -26.47 4.60 19.43
N LEU A 326 -26.03 4.44 18.18
CA LEU A 326 -24.98 5.27 17.59
C LEU A 326 -25.56 6.48 16.89
N THR A 327 -24.92 7.64 17.08
CA THR A 327 -25.12 8.79 16.21
C THR A 327 -24.31 8.57 14.93
N ILE A 328 -24.98 8.58 13.78
CA ILE A 328 -24.35 8.35 12.47
C ILE A 328 -23.99 9.70 11.84
N ALA A 329 -22.72 9.86 11.48
CA ALA A 329 -22.20 11.00 10.73
C ALA A 329 -21.36 10.49 9.56
N GLY A 330 -21.90 10.61 8.34
CA GLY A 330 -21.28 10.06 7.13
C GLY A 330 -21.12 8.54 7.24
N SER A 331 -19.90 8.04 7.02
CA SER A 331 -19.55 6.61 7.07
C SER A 331 -19.17 6.11 8.46
N ILE A 332 -19.51 6.83 9.54
CA ILE A 332 -19.11 6.50 10.91
C ILE A 332 -20.29 6.65 11.86
N GLY A 333 -20.55 5.60 12.65
CA GLY A 333 -21.40 5.66 13.84
C GLY A 333 -20.56 5.83 15.10
N ARG A 334 -20.96 6.72 16.01
CA ARG A 334 -20.26 6.95 17.29
C ARG A 334 -21.24 7.06 18.45
N ALA A 335 -20.82 6.56 19.60
CA ALA A 335 -21.49 6.84 20.87
C ALA A 335 -20.50 6.78 22.05
N PRO A 336 -20.77 7.53 23.15
CA PRO A 336 -20.05 7.34 24.40
C PRO A 336 -20.35 5.95 24.98
N LEU A 337 -19.33 5.30 25.55
CA LEU A 337 -19.42 4.00 26.19
C LEU A 337 -19.22 4.16 27.71
N ALA A 338 -20.27 3.88 28.48
CA ALA A 338 -20.21 3.94 29.94
C ALA A 338 -19.53 2.68 30.48
N LEU A 339 -18.21 2.74 30.68
CA LEU A 339 -17.43 1.69 31.33
C LEU A 339 -17.22 2.02 32.81
N GLY A 340 -17.13 0.99 33.66
CA GLY A 340 -16.92 1.16 35.10
C GLY A 340 -15.57 1.80 35.41
N ALA A 341 -15.45 2.50 36.54
CA ALA A 341 -14.21 3.15 36.96
C ALA A 341 -13.04 2.14 37.02
N VAL A 342 -11.90 2.47 36.39
CA VAL A 342 -10.69 1.65 36.46
C VAL A 342 -9.75 2.25 37.51
N ALA A 343 -9.37 1.47 38.50
CA ALA A 343 -8.15 1.73 39.24
C ALA A 343 -6.96 1.31 38.35
N GLU A 344 -6.08 2.27 38.04
CA GLU A 344 -4.77 2.08 37.38
C GLU A 344 -4.73 1.91 35.85
N GLN A 345 -3.59 2.35 35.31
CA GLN A 345 -3.19 2.36 33.89
C GLN A 345 -3.01 0.95 33.29
N LYS A 346 -4.06 0.13 33.27
CA LYS A 346 -4.06 -1.22 32.71
C LYS A 346 -4.90 -1.30 31.45
N VAL A 347 -4.56 -2.26 30.59
CA VAL A 347 -5.38 -2.63 29.43
C VAL A 347 -6.65 -3.30 29.95
N ARG A 348 -7.79 -2.94 29.36
CA ARG A 348 -9.11 -3.44 29.74
C ARG A 348 -9.70 -4.27 28.61
N ASP A 349 -10.24 -5.43 28.94
CA ASP A 349 -11.04 -6.21 27.99
C ASP A 349 -12.47 -5.68 27.98
N VAL A 350 -13.03 -5.46 26.78
CA VAL A 350 -14.42 -5.06 26.59
C VAL A 350 -15.00 -5.94 25.49
N THR A 351 -16.05 -6.70 25.79
CA THR A 351 -16.74 -7.49 24.77
C THR A 351 -17.78 -6.63 24.10
N VAL A 352 -17.81 -6.59 22.77
CA VAL A 352 -18.74 -5.77 21.99
C VAL A 352 -19.39 -6.57 20.88
N GLN A 353 -20.61 -6.18 20.51
CA GLN A 353 -21.33 -6.70 19.35
C GLN A 353 -22.12 -5.57 18.68
N ALA A 354 -21.77 -5.25 17.44
CA ALA A 354 -22.57 -4.34 16.62
C ALA A 354 -23.85 -5.02 16.13
N SER A 355 -24.90 -4.22 15.99
CA SER A 355 -26.13 -4.59 15.31
C SER A 355 -26.69 -3.41 14.54
N TYR A 356 -27.49 -3.69 13.51
CA TYR A 356 -28.17 -2.66 12.73
C TYR A 356 -29.56 -3.13 12.30
N VAL A 357 -30.44 -2.15 12.09
CA VAL A 357 -31.79 -2.37 11.58
C VAL A 357 -31.81 -1.95 10.11
N SER A 358 -32.13 -2.86 9.21
CA SER A 358 -32.32 -2.55 7.79
C SER A 358 -33.71 -2.01 7.49
N GLN A 359 -33.89 -1.56 6.25
CA GLN A 359 -35.14 -1.00 5.76
C GLN A 359 -36.34 -1.93 5.94
N ASP A 360 -36.13 -3.25 5.76
CA ASP A 360 -37.12 -4.32 6.00
C ASP A 360 -37.50 -4.53 7.49
N GLY A 361 -36.81 -3.85 8.42
CA GLY A 361 -37.01 -3.98 9.87
C GLY A 361 -36.27 -5.15 10.51
N ALA A 362 -35.54 -5.97 9.73
CA ALA A 362 -34.73 -7.05 10.27
C ALA A 362 -33.54 -6.49 11.05
N ILE A 363 -33.26 -7.10 12.21
CA ILE A 363 -32.08 -6.79 13.02
C ILE A 363 -30.98 -7.78 12.62
N ARG A 364 -29.83 -7.25 12.21
CA ARG A 364 -28.65 -8.06 11.91
C ARG A 364 -27.57 -7.83 12.95
N TYR A 365 -26.99 -8.93 13.44
CA TYR A 365 -25.93 -8.92 14.44
C TYR A 365 -24.60 -9.31 13.77
N LEU A 366 -23.54 -8.60 14.12
CA LEU A 366 -22.18 -9.05 13.84
C LEU A 366 -21.76 -10.09 14.89
N GLU A 367 -20.68 -10.81 14.63
CA GLU A 367 -20.09 -11.67 15.65
C GLU A 367 -19.63 -10.83 16.87
N PRO A 368 -19.84 -11.30 18.11
CA PRO A 368 -19.25 -10.69 19.29
C PRO A 368 -17.72 -10.80 19.29
N HIS A 369 -17.03 -9.76 19.76
CA HIS A 369 -15.57 -9.75 19.84
C HIS A 369 -15.09 -9.14 21.16
N VAL A 370 -14.02 -9.69 21.72
CA VAL A 370 -13.32 -9.09 22.86
C VAL A 370 -12.27 -8.11 22.35
N LEU A 371 -12.42 -6.84 22.72
CA LEU A 371 -11.48 -5.77 22.42
C LEU A 371 -10.57 -5.50 23.61
N LYS A 372 -9.29 -5.26 23.32
CA LYS A 372 -8.31 -4.78 24.31
C LYS A 372 -8.21 -3.27 24.23
N VAL A 373 -8.87 -2.59 25.15
CA VAL A 373 -8.89 -1.12 25.24
C VAL A 373 -7.67 -0.64 26.01
N ALA A 374 -6.85 0.19 25.36
CA ALA A 374 -5.70 0.81 25.99
C ALA A 374 -6.13 1.79 27.09
N PRO A 375 -5.34 1.99 28.15
CA PRO A 375 -5.66 2.98 29.17
C PRO A 375 -5.65 4.39 28.57
N PRO A 376 -6.47 5.32 29.12
CA PRO A 376 -6.51 6.71 28.70
C PRO A 376 -5.13 7.36 28.82
N ALA A 377 -4.82 8.28 27.90
CA ALA A 377 -3.68 9.18 28.07
C ALA A 377 -4.00 10.18 29.18
N ILE A 378 -3.10 10.33 30.16
CA ILE A 378 -3.25 11.33 31.21
C ILE A 378 -2.58 12.62 30.74
N VAL A 379 -3.35 13.69 30.63
CA VAL A 379 -2.90 15.01 30.24
C VAL A 379 -2.86 15.90 31.47
N THR A 380 -1.66 16.33 31.85
CA THR A 380 -1.45 17.35 32.88
C THR A 380 -1.29 18.69 32.21
N VAL A 381 -2.18 19.64 32.53
CA VAL A 381 -2.11 21.01 32.03
C VAL A 381 -1.54 21.90 33.12
N THR A 382 -0.35 22.46 32.88
CA THR A 382 0.31 23.40 33.80
C THR A 382 0.25 24.80 33.20
N THR A 383 -0.42 25.72 33.88
CA THR A 383 -0.47 27.12 33.49
C THR A 383 0.62 27.89 34.22
N THR A 384 1.51 28.55 33.48
CA THR A 384 2.54 29.43 34.04
C THR A 384 2.36 30.86 33.53
N LYS A 385 2.99 31.85 34.17
CA LYS A 385 2.96 33.27 33.74
C LYS A 385 3.38 33.46 32.26
N GLY A 386 4.15 32.53 31.68
CA GLY A 386 4.61 32.55 30.28
C GLY A 386 3.79 31.70 29.30
N GLY A 387 2.64 31.14 29.70
CA GLY A 387 1.76 30.35 28.83
C GLY A 387 1.33 29.00 29.42
N THR A 388 0.46 28.31 28.69
CA THR A 388 -0.10 27.01 29.07
C THR A 388 0.71 25.89 28.42
N LYS A 389 1.24 24.96 29.21
CA LYS A 389 1.90 23.76 28.71
C LYS A 389 1.06 22.54 29.06
N ALA A 390 0.86 21.66 28.08
CA ALA A 390 0.18 20.38 28.28
C ALA A 390 1.18 19.23 28.07
N ALA A 391 1.27 18.33 29.04
CA ALA A 391 2.06 17.11 28.93
C ALA A 391 1.14 15.90 29.00
N ALA A 392 1.14 15.08 27.96
CA ALA A 392 0.37 13.84 27.90
C ALA A 392 1.29 12.63 28.17
N THR A 393 0.84 11.73 29.03
CA THR A 393 1.54 10.48 29.37
C THR A 393 0.56 9.31 29.24
N GLN A 394 0.94 8.27 28.49
CA GLN A 394 0.16 7.05 28.36
C GLN A 394 1.03 5.83 28.63
N LYS A 395 0.62 4.95 29.56
CA LYS A 395 1.27 3.64 29.70
C LYS A 395 0.68 2.68 28.66
N THR A 396 1.57 2.02 27.93
CA THR A 396 1.23 0.94 27.01
C THR A 396 1.79 -0.36 27.57
N GLY A 397 1.28 -1.50 27.11
CA GLY A 397 1.85 -2.82 27.47
C GLY A 397 3.34 -3.01 27.12
N LYS A 398 3.97 -2.04 26.43
CA LYS A 398 5.39 -2.04 26.04
C LYS A 398 6.21 -0.89 26.67
N GLY A 399 5.64 -0.12 27.61
CA GLY A 399 6.32 1.02 28.28
C GLY A 399 5.50 2.32 28.28
N THR A 400 6.07 3.41 28.82
CA THR A 400 5.40 4.71 28.94
C THR A 400 5.72 5.61 27.75
N VAL A 401 4.70 6.15 27.09
CA VAL A 401 4.84 7.16 26.03
C VAL A 401 4.55 8.54 26.64
N ARG A 402 5.44 9.50 26.41
CA ARG A 402 5.27 10.91 26.83
C ARG A 402 5.31 11.81 25.60
N SER A 403 4.41 12.79 25.56
CA SER A 403 4.37 13.81 24.52
C SER A 403 4.05 15.17 25.15
N GLU A 404 4.86 16.18 24.85
CA GLU A 404 4.65 17.56 25.29
C GLU A 404 4.09 18.40 24.14
N VAL A 405 3.06 19.19 24.42
CA VAL A 405 2.49 20.15 23.48
C VAL A 405 2.53 21.53 24.11
N THR A 406 3.25 22.45 23.46
CA THR A 406 3.22 23.87 23.79
C THR A 406 2.00 24.47 23.11
N VAL A 407 1.02 24.94 23.90
CA VAL A 407 -0.15 25.61 23.35
C VAL A 407 0.21 27.08 23.15
N THR A 408 0.57 27.47 21.92
CA THR A 408 0.64 28.88 21.54
C THR A 408 -0.78 29.42 21.49
N ARG A 409 -1.03 30.47 22.28
CA ARG A 409 -2.33 31.16 22.33
C ARG A 409 -2.69 31.65 20.93
N SER A 410 -3.73 31.08 20.32
CA SER A 410 -4.39 31.71 19.18
C SER A 410 -4.98 33.03 19.66
N GLN A 411 -4.50 34.15 19.12
CA GLN A 411 -5.14 35.44 19.37
C GLN A 411 -6.56 35.40 18.79
N PRO A 412 -7.57 35.91 19.51
CA PRO A 412 -8.88 36.12 18.93
C PRO A 412 -8.77 37.18 17.82
N ALA A 413 -9.42 36.93 16.69
CA ALA A 413 -9.64 37.94 15.68
C ALA A 413 -10.47 39.07 16.29
N ASP A 414 -9.90 40.26 16.39
CA ASP A 414 -10.65 41.47 16.73
C ASP A 414 -10.75 42.41 15.53
N LYS A 415 -11.93 43.00 15.40
CA LYS A 415 -12.39 43.84 14.32
C LYS A 415 -11.95 45.30 14.54
N SER A 416 -11.68 45.98 13.43
CA SER A 416 -11.94 47.42 13.15
C SER A 416 -11.36 48.53 14.05
N LYS A 417 -10.58 49.44 13.42
CA LYS A 417 -10.59 50.94 13.49
C LYS A 417 -9.33 51.44 12.75
N SER A 418 -9.39 52.06 11.56
CA SER A 418 -9.81 53.42 11.15
C SER A 418 -8.83 54.56 11.50
N ASP A 419 -8.39 55.25 10.43
CA ASP A 419 -7.89 56.64 10.26
C ASP A 419 -6.54 57.02 10.90
N GLY A 420 -5.52 57.40 10.11
CA GLY A 420 -5.19 58.76 9.60
C GLY A 420 -3.91 59.22 10.34
N ASP A 421 -2.88 59.91 9.84
CA ASP A 421 -2.65 60.80 8.70
C ASP A 421 -1.12 60.93 8.46
N GLU A 422 -0.74 61.25 7.22
CA GLU A 422 0.35 62.15 6.77
C GLU A 422 1.71 62.25 7.51
N LYS A 423 2.85 62.00 6.82
CA LYS A 423 3.63 63.02 6.06
C LYS A 423 5.03 62.56 5.59
N GLU A 424 5.34 62.98 4.35
CA GLU A 424 6.61 63.47 3.78
C GLU A 424 7.88 62.56 3.67
N ASP A 425 8.21 62.29 2.40
CA ASP A 425 9.53 61.99 1.79
C ASP A 425 10.46 63.25 1.88
N PRO A 426 11.78 63.28 1.50
CA PRO A 426 12.48 62.35 0.60
C PRO A 426 13.98 62.06 0.85
N SER A 427 14.52 61.20 -0.02
CA SER A 427 15.83 61.28 -0.71
C SER A 427 16.86 60.17 -0.46
N ALA A 428 17.34 59.62 -1.60
CA ALA A 428 18.73 59.31 -1.98
C ALA A 428 19.58 58.41 -1.04
N ASP A 429 20.46 57.51 -1.46
CA ASP A 429 21.01 57.07 -2.74
C ASP A 429 21.87 55.83 -2.39
N GLU A 430 22.26 55.09 -3.42
CA GLU A 430 23.55 54.36 -3.51
C GLU A 430 23.86 53.12 -2.63
N ASP A 431 23.96 52.01 -3.36
CA ASP A 431 25.15 51.16 -3.53
C ASP A 431 25.70 50.19 -2.45
N GLU A 432 26.13 49.07 -3.04
CA GLU A 432 27.22 48.16 -2.67
C GLU A 432 27.10 47.19 -1.48
N ASN A 433 26.85 45.94 -1.88
CA ASN A 433 27.48 44.73 -1.35
C ASN A 433 29.01 44.84 -1.42
N PRO A 434 29.77 44.69 -0.31
CA PRO A 434 30.52 43.43 -0.13
C PRO A 434 30.81 43.11 1.36
N PHE A 435 31.02 41.84 1.74
CA PHE A 435 32.14 41.52 2.66
C PHE A 435 32.49 40.01 2.67
N LYS A 436 33.74 39.78 2.24
CA LYS A 436 34.54 38.58 2.44
C LYS A 436 35.17 38.58 3.84
N LYS A 437 35.37 37.36 4.34
CA LYS A 437 36.52 36.85 5.14
C LYS A 437 36.89 37.54 6.46
N GLY A 438 37.02 36.72 7.49
CA GLY A 438 37.90 36.98 8.63
C GLY A 438 37.99 35.79 9.57
N ALA A 439 39.05 34.98 9.42
CA ALA A 439 39.38 33.90 10.34
C ALA A 439 40.10 34.44 11.59
N VAL A 440 39.83 33.89 12.77
CA VAL A 440 40.73 33.97 13.92
C VAL A 440 40.76 32.62 14.65
N LYS A 441 41.98 32.10 14.82
CA LYS A 441 42.35 30.93 15.63
C LYS A 441 42.34 31.30 17.12
N THR A 442 42.16 30.32 18.00
CA THR A 442 43.09 30.11 19.13
C THR A 442 42.89 28.75 19.82
N ASP A 443 43.96 27.96 19.73
CA ASP A 443 44.68 27.26 20.80
C ASP A 443 44.06 26.15 21.70
N LYS A 444 44.76 25.00 21.58
CA LYS A 444 45.48 24.25 22.63
C LYS A 444 44.88 22.97 23.24
N SER A 445 45.63 21.89 22.92
CA SER A 445 46.22 20.91 23.84
C SER A 445 45.34 19.72 24.26
N LYS A 446 45.83 18.50 24.49
CA LYS A 446 47.12 17.83 24.23
C LYS A 446 46.87 16.32 24.49
N SER A 447 47.72 15.49 23.87
CA SER A 447 48.22 14.18 24.33
C SER A 447 47.25 12.99 24.47
N ARG A 448 47.52 11.90 23.74
CA ARG A 448 48.53 10.90 24.16
C ARG A 448 48.93 9.98 23.00
N GLU A 449 50.24 9.85 22.80
CA GLU A 449 50.90 8.86 21.95
C GLU A 449 50.83 7.45 22.56
N THR A 450 50.87 6.42 21.71
CA THR A 450 51.91 5.38 21.85
C THR A 450 52.19 4.71 20.50
N ALA A 451 53.49 4.64 20.22
CA ALA A 451 54.22 4.08 19.09
C ALA A 451 54.11 2.54 19.05
N LYS A 452 53.93 1.88 17.89
CA LYS A 452 54.91 1.49 16.86
C LYS A 452 55.58 0.14 17.15
N SER A 453 55.42 -0.83 16.25
CA SER A 453 56.46 -1.81 15.93
C SER A 453 56.30 -2.32 14.48
N LYS A 454 57.42 -2.23 13.76
CA LYS A 454 57.70 -2.76 12.43
C LYS A 454 58.19 -4.21 12.59
N SER A 455 57.94 -5.05 11.59
CA SER A 455 58.95 -5.98 11.07
C SER A 455 58.64 -6.38 9.63
N GLU A 456 59.70 -6.36 8.83
CA GLU A 456 59.78 -6.65 7.39
C GLU A 456 59.93 -8.16 7.15
N GLN A 457 59.42 -8.70 6.02
CA GLN A 457 60.24 -9.19 4.90
C GLN A 457 59.48 -10.06 3.87
N LYS A 458 59.75 -9.71 2.60
CA LYS A 458 60.01 -10.54 1.41
C LYS A 458 58.90 -11.21 0.59
N GLU A 459 58.83 -10.70 -0.65
CA GLU A 459 58.88 -11.37 -1.97
C GLU A 459 57.90 -12.50 -2.30
N GLY A 460 57.17 -12.26 -3.39
CA GLY A 460 56.37 -13.23 -4.12
C GLY A 460 55.56 -12.49 -5.17
N ASP A 461 56.21 -12.12 -6.28
CA ASP A 461 55.56 -11.67 -7.49
C ASP A 461 54.87 -12.87 -8.14
N SER A 462 53.54 -12.84 -8.15
CA SER A 462 52.71 -13.67 -9.00
C SER A 462 51.42 -12.88 -9.25
N ASP A 463 51.29 -12.37 -10.48
CA ASP A 463 50.06 -12.01 -11.17
C ASP A 463 48.81 -11.94 -10.28
N LYS A 464 48.53 -10.75 -9.75
CA LYS A 464 47.24 -10.46 -9.13
C LYS A 464 46.42 -9.63 -10.10
N SER A 465 45.43 -10.28 -10.71
CA SER A 465 44.17 -9.63 -11.11
C SER A 465 43.83 -8.59 -10.06
N ALA A 466 43.54 -7.36 -10.48
CA ALA A 466 43.28 -6.26 -9.57
C ALA A 466 41.99 -6.55 -8.79
N GLU A 467 42.08 -7.30 -7.68
CA GLU A 467 40.97 -7.53 -6.77
C GLU A 467 40.43 -6.16 -6.40
N ALA A 468 39.22 -5.87 -6.86
CA ALA A 468 38.56 -4.62 -6.56
C ALA A 468 38.25 -4.61 -5.07
N VAL A 469 39.11 -4.00 -4.27
CA VAL A 469 38.87 -3.83 -2.83
C VAL A 469 37.98 -2.60 -2.64
N TRP A 470 37.02 -2.69 -1.73
CA TRP A 470 36.24 -1.53 -1.28
C TRP A 470 37.14 -0.31 -1.03
N THR A 471 36.86 0.81 -1.69
CA THR A 471 37.58 2.08 -1.53
C THR A 471 36.62 3.25 -1.66
N ASN A 472 36.65 4.14 -0.67
CA ASN A 472 35.88 5.38 -0.67
C ASN A 472 36.67 6.56 -1.28
N LYS A 473 37.71 6.26 -2.07
CA LYS A 473 38.51 7.25 -2.81
C LYS A 473 38.27 7.05 -4.29
N ILE A 474 37.06 7.36 -4.77
CA ILE A 474 36.67 7.22 -6.18
C ILE A 474 37.62 7.96 -7.14
N THR A 475 38.25 9.06 -6.68
CA THR A 475 39.28 9.81 -7.42
C THR A 475 40.59 9.04 -7.65
N LYS A 476 40.82 7.94 -6.92
CA LYS A 476 41.96 7.04 -7.12
C LYS A 476 41.64 5.85 -8.03
N MET A 477 40.37 5.66 -8.38
CA MET A 477 39.95 4.61 -9.29
C MET A 477 40.11 5.09 -10.73
N LYS A 478 41.22 4.70 -11.37
CA LYS A 478 41.52 5.10 -12.76
C LYS A 478 40.72 4.28 -13.79
N THR A 479 40.40 3.03 -13.47
CA THR A 479 39.70 2.08 -14.35
C THR A 479 38.80 1.17 -13.51
N ILE A 480 37.60 0.87 -14.02
CA ILE A 480 36.73 -0.18 -13.48
C ILE A 480 37.31 -1.54 -13.92
N PRO A 481 37.32 -2.57 -13.05
CA PRO A 481 37.82 -3.90 -13.41
C PRO A 481 37.17 -4.45 -14.69
N ASP A 482 37.94 -5.21 -15.45
CA ASP A 482 37.53 -5.80 -16.72
C ASP A 482 36.95 -7.21 -16.57
N GLU A 483 36.95 -7.74 -15.35
CA GLU A 483 36.38 -9.02 -14.93
C GLU A 483 34.85 -8.94 -14.75
N GLU A 484 34.19 -10.10 -14.60
CA GLU A 484 32.75 -10.15 -14.32
C GLU A 484 32.38 -9.47 -13.00
N LEU A 485 31.18 -8.89 -12.96
CA LEU A 485 30.67 -8.15 -11.81
C LEU A 485 30.60 -9.03 -10.56
N THR A 486 31.44 -8.69 -9.59
CA THR A 486 31.51 -9.36 -8.28
C THR A 486 31.62 -8.33 -7.15
N GLY A 487 31.54 -8.78 -5.90
CA GLY A 487 31.78 -7.92 -4.75
C GLY A 487 31.13 -8.43 -3.48
N LYS A 488 30.68 -7.52 -2.61
CA LYS A 488 29.96 -7.85 -1.37
C LYS A 488 28.77 -6.95 -1.12
N ILE A 489 27.67 -7.54 -0.67
CA ILE A 489 26.45 -6.84 -0.25
C ILE A 489 26.12 -7.25 1.19
N ASP A 490 26.03 -6.28 2.11
CA ASP A 490 25.81 -6.51 3.55
C ASP A 490 26.77 -7.56 4.17
N GLY A 491 28.00 -7.62 3.64
CA GLY A 491 29.05 -8.54 4.08
C GLY A 491 28.95 -9.96 3.54
N LEU A 492 28.00 -10.25 2.64
CA LEU A 492 27.88 -11.50 1.90
C LEU A 492 28.55 -11.35 0.52
N GLU A 493 29.23 -12.39 0.04
CA GLU A 493 29.83 -12.41 -1.29
C GLU A 493 28.75 -12.35 -2.37
N PHE A 494 28.97 -11.49 -3.37
CA PHE A 494 28.10 -11.31 -4.53
C PHE A 494 28.74 -11.86 -5.80
N THR A 495 27.98 -12.69 -6.52
CA THR A 495 28.24 -13.14 -7.88
C THR A 495 27.01 -12.87 -8.73
N LEU A 496 27.20 -12.32 -9.93
CA LEU A 496 26.10 -11.96 -10.81
C LEU A 496 25.46 -13.20 -11.46
N ASP A 497 24.21 -13.49 -11.14
CA ASP A 497 23.41 -14.51 -11.85
C ASP A 497 22.58 -13.88 -12.99
N LYS A 498 22.04 -12.68 -12.75
CA LYS A 498 21.22 -11.95 -13.73
C LYS A 498 21.39 -10.46 -13.59
N ALA A 499 21.59 -9.78 -14.73
CA ALA A 499 21.45 -8.34 -14.86
C ALA A 499 20.28 -7.98 -15.79
N THR A 500 19.47 -6.99 -15.42
CA THR A 500 18.36 -6.49 -16.25
C THR A 500 18.34 -4.97 -16.29
N LEU A 501 17.97 -4.42 -17.44
CA LEU A 501 17.70 -3.01 -17.62
C LEU A 501 16.28 -2.86 -18.16
N SER A 502 15.40 -2.20 -17.42
CA SER A 502 14.02 -1.95 -17.86
C SER A 502 13.52 -0.65 -17.25
N THR A 503 12.85 0.20 -18.03
CA THR A 503 12.26 1.47 -17.56
C THR A 503 13.22 2.37 -16.75
N GLY A 504 14.50 2.45 -17.17
CA GLY A 504 15.52 3.26 -16.49
C GLY A 504 15.99 2.67 -15.14
N ARG A 505 15.74 1.38 -14.89
CA ARG A 505 16.21 0.65 -13.71
C ARG A 505 17.19 -0.44 -14.11
N LEU A 506 18.39 -0.37 -13.55
CA LEU A 506 19.41 -1.41 -13.69
C LEU A 506 19.45 -2.27 -12.43
N THR A 507 19.21 -3.56 -12.57
CA THR A 507 19.16 -4.51 -11.45
C THR A 507 20.21 -5.59 -11.62
N PHE A 508 21.00 -5.84 -10.58
CA PHE A 508 21.95 -6.94 -10.47
C PHE A 508 21.48 -7.91 -9.41
N ARG A 509 21.42 -9.19 -9.75
CA ARG A 509 20.80 -10.21 -8.91
C ARG A 509 21.68 -11.44 -8.76
N GLN A 510 21.70 -11.99 -7.55
CA GLN A 510 22.15 -13.33 -7.21
C GLN A 510 21.00 -14.11 -6.57
N GLY A 511 20.76 -15.33 -7.02
CA GLY A 511 19.70 -16.23 -6.56
C GLY A 511 18.59 -16.42 -7.61
N THR A 512 18.12 -17.67 -7.71
CA THR A 512 17.11 -18.11 -8.70
C THR A 512 15.67 -18.10 -8.17
N GLU A 513 15.49 -17.88 -6.87
CA GLU A 513 14.17 -17.81 -6.23
C GLU A 513 13.48 -16.45 -6.47
N PHE A 514 12.22 -16.28 -6.05
CA PHE A 514 11.43 -15.05 -6.22
C PHE A 514 12.06 -13.82 -5.54
N PHE A 515 12.63 -13.99 -4.34
CA PHE A 515 13.51 -13.01 -3.72
C PHE A 515 14.95 -13.40 -3.93
N ALA A 516 15.74 -12.47 -4.46
CA ALA A 516 17.17 -12.66 -4.62
C ALA A 516 17.81 -12.99 -3.28
N ASP A 517 18.87 -13.79 -3.31
CA ASP A 517 19.76 -13.92 -2.17
C ASP A 517 20.47 -12.59 -1.94
N LEU A 518 20.92 -11.93 -3.01
CA LEU A 518 21.46 -10.58 -3.01
C LEU A 518 20.99 -9.80 -4.24
N GLU A 519 20.66 -8.53 -4.07
CA GLU A 519 20.25 -7.64 -5.17
C GLU A 519 20.79 -6.23 -4.99
N LEU A 520 21.23 -5.62 -6.09
CA LEU A 520 21.49 -4.20 -6.18
C LEU A 520 20.63 -3.61 -7.29
N ASP A 521 19.78 -2.65 -6.94
CA ASP A 521 18.82 -2.02 -7.83
C ASP A 521 19.11 -0.51 -7.94
N ILE A 522 19.30 -0.03 -9.17
CA ILE A 522 19.77 1.33 -9.47
C ILE A 522 18.76 2.02 -10.38
N VAL A 523 18.08 3.03 -9.88
CA VAL A 523 17.14 3.87 -10.66
C VAL A 523 17.91 5.03 -11.27
N LEU A 524 18.05 5.05 -12.59
CA LEU A 524 18.92 5.98 -13.33
C LEU A 524 18.26 7.31 -13.71
N TRP A 525 16.94 7.43 -13.50
CA TRP A 525 16.13 8.60 -13.90
C TRP A 525 16.24 8.95 -15.40
N THR A 526 16.50 7.97 -16.26
CA THR A 526 16.47 8.15 -17.72
C THR A 526 15.04 7.96 -18.22
N HIS A 527 14.58 8.84 -19.13
CA HIS A 527 13.24 8.75 -19.72
C HIS A 527 13.22 7.85 -20.97
N ASP A 528 14.40 7.59 -21.55
CA ASP A 528 14.60 6.63 -22.65
C ASP A 528 15.34 5.40 -22.13
N GLU A 529 15.03 4.23 -22.69
CA GLU A 529 15.71 2.95 -22.40
C GLU A 529 17.10 2.86 -23.03
N ASP A 530 17.38 3.69 -24.04
CA ASP A 530 18.72 3.78 -24.60
C ASP A 530 19.66 4.49 -23.61
N VAL A 531 20.54 3.69 -23.03
CA VAL A 531 21.61 4.17 -22.14
C VAL A 531 22.97 4.04 -22.78
N SER A 532 23.05 3.72 -24.08
CA SER A 532 24.30 3.50 -24.79
C SER A 532 25.24 4.69 -24.64
N GLY A 533 26.49 4.41 -24.26
CA GLY A 533 27.52 5.44 -24.03
C GLY A 533 27.28 6.36 -22.82
N LYS A 534 26.20 6.20 -22.04
CA LYS A 534 25.97 7.03 -20.84
C LYS A 534 26.93 6.65 -19.72
N LYS A 535 27.34 7.67 -18.97
CA LYS A 535 28.19 7.55 -17.78
C LYS A 535 27.58 8.27 -16.58
N PHE A 536 27.46 7.56 -15.47
CA PHE A 536 26.97 8.09 -14.19
C PHE A 536 28.11 8.10 -13.18
N VAL A 537 28.35 9.26 -12.56
CA VAL A 537 29.37 9.42 -11.51
C VAL A 537 28.73 10.05 -10.28
N VAL A 538 28.72 9.34 -9.16
CA VAL A 538 28.23 9.81 -7.86
C VAL A 538 29.36 9.70 -6.84
N ASN A 539 29.54 10.72 -6.01
CA ASN A 539 30.62 10.76 -5.03
C ASN A 539 30.12 11.30 -3.68
N GLY A 540 29.49 10.41 -2.90
CA GLY A 540 29.01 10.71 -1.55
C GLY A 540 27.50 10.90 -1.50
N ARG A 541 27.06 11.95 -0.81
CA ARG A 541 25.63 12.18 -0.52
C ARG A 541 24.85 12.47 -1.80
N THR A 542 23.76 11.75 -2.01
CA THR A 542 22.94 11.82 -3.23
C THR A 542 22.16 13.13 -3.34
N ARG A 543 22.12 13.71 -4.54
CA ARG A 543 21.27 14.85 -4.92
C ARG A 543 20.02 14.37 -5.65
N ALA A 544 19.07 15.26 -5.89
CA ALA A 544 17.77 14.93 -6.48
C ALA A 544 17.82 14.26 -7.87
N LYS A 545 18.91 14.46 -8.65
CA LYS A 545 19.10 13.88 -9.99
C LYS A 545 20.09 12.71 -10.02
N ASP A 546 20.73 12.41 -8.90
CA ASP A 546 21.63 11.27 -8.84
C ASP A 546 20.79 9.98 -8.79
N PRO A 547 21.32 8.84 -9.29
CA PRO A 547 20.60 7.58 -9.24
C PRO A 547 20.13 7.21 -7.83
N VAL A 548 19.04 6.44 -7.72
CA VAL A 548 18.63 5.87 -6.43
C VAL A 548 19.11 4.44 -6.35
N VAL A 549 19.93 4.13 -5.35
CA VAL A 549 20.47 2.80 -5.13
C VAL A 549 19.73 2.12 -3.99
N ARG A 550 19.25 0.90 -4.25
CA ARG A 550 18.66 0.00 -3.26
C ARG A 550 19.47 -1.27 -3.21
N MET A 551 19.66 -1.79 -2.00
CA MET A 551 20.43 -3.00 -1.76
C MET A 551 19.60 -3.96 -0.95
N SER A 552 19.47 -5.19 -1.42
CA SER A 552 18.70 -6.25 -0.76
C SER A 552 19.61 -7.42 -0.42
N ALA A 553 19.52 -7.93 0.81
CA ALA A 553 20.26 -9.10 1.26
C ALA A 553 19.36 -10.08 2.04
N LYS A 554 19.34 -11.35 1.63
CA LYS A 554 18.60 -12.46 2.28
C LYS A 554 19.62 -13.41 2.90
N ARG A 555 19.75 -13.41 4.23
CA ARG A 555 20.69 -14.34 4.91
C ARG A 555 20.10 -15.74 4.99
N LYS A 556 20.96 -16.76 5.08
CA LYS A 556 20.56 -18.16 5.18
C LYS A 556 19.53 -18.37 6.31
N GLY A 557 18.35 -18.88 5.95
CA GLY A 557 17.23 -19.10 6.86
C GLY A 557 16.22 -17.94 6.96
N GLU A 558 16.49 -16.79 6.34
CA GLU A 558 15.53 -15.69 6.22
C GLU A 558 14.60 -15.92 5.02
N LYS A 559 13.28 -15.73 5.23
CA LYS A 559 12.27 -15.89 4.17
C LYS A 559 12.13 -14.68 3.26
N LEU A 560 12.64 -13.52 3.68
CA LEU A 560 12.54 -12.24 2.99
C LEU A 560 13.89 -11.53 3.04
N PRO A 561 14.32 -10.86 1.96
CA PRO A 561 15.51 -10.02 1.97
C PRO A 561 15.24 -8.75 2.79
N LYS A 562 16.29 -8.23 3.44
CA LYS A 562 16.27 -6.88 3.98
C LYS A 562 16.73 -5.91 2.91
N THR A 563 15.92 -4.88 2.63
CA THR A 563 16.22 -3.87 1.62
C THR A 563 16.51 -2.52 2.26
N ASP A 564 17.66 -1.95 1.94
CA ASP A 564 18.09 -0.62 2.36
C ASP A 564 18.21 0.31 1.14
N VAL A 565 17.80 1.57 1.30
CA VAL A 565 18.02 2.63 0.29
C VAL A 565 19.26 3.42 0.67
N ALA A 566 20.26 3.45 -0.22
CA ALA A 566 21.49 4.17 0.01
C ALA A 566 21.31 5.67 -0.26
N HIS A 567 21.56 6.49 0.76
CA HIS A 567 21.50 7.96 0.68
C HIS A 567 22.89 8.60 0.56
N GLU A 568 23.94 7.78 0.66
CA GLU A 568 25.33 8.13 0.48
C GLU A 568 26.05 6.92 -0.12
N TYR A 569 26.69 7.09 -1.27
CA TYR A 569 27.48 6.06 -1.93
C TYR A 569 28.42 6.71 -2.96
N MET A 570 29.40 5.94 -3.43
CA MET A 570 30.23 6.35 -4.57
C MET A 570 30.00 5.37 -5.70
N MET A 571 29.84 5.88 -6.92
CA MET A 571 29.55 5.05 -8.08
C MET A 571 30.19 5.63 -9.34
N ILE A 572 30.78 4.77 -10.15
CA ILE A 572 31.06 5.00 -11.57
C ILE A 572 30.32 3.89 -12.33
N LEU A 573 29.38 4.26 -13.18
CA LEU A 573 28.64 3.34 -14.04
C LEU A 573 28.77 3.81 -15.49
N GLU A 574 29.23 2.93 -16.36
CA GLU A 574 29.50 3.20 -17.77
C GLU A 574 28.77 2.16 -18.62
N PHE A 575 27.99 2.60 -19.60
CA PHE A 575 27.32 1.72 -20.55
C PHE A 575 28.08 1.68 -21.88
N GLY A 576 28.19 0.49 -22.45
CA GLY A 576 28.68 0.28 -23.82
C GLY A 576 27.58 0.49 -24.85
N ASP A 577 27.82 0.06 -26.09
CA ASP A 577 26.82 0.09 -27.15
C ASP A 577 25.82 -1.06 -26.97
N TYR A 578 24.53 -0.78 -27.13
CA TYR A 578 23.48 -1.79 -27.05
C TYR A 578 23.63 -2.84 -28.17
N ASP A 579 23.60 -4.12 -27.79
CA ASP A 579 23.57 -5.25 -28.73
C ASP A 579 22.12 -5.62 -29.04
N ALA A 580 21.67 -5.23 -30.24
CA ALA A 580 20.30 -5.48 -30.69
C ALA A 580 20.02 -6.96 -31.02
N GLU A 581 21.03 -7.76 -31.37
CA GLU A 581 20.88 -9.17 -31.71
C GLU A 581 20.67 -10.00 -30.45
N LEU A 582 21.48 -9.76 -29.42
CA LEU A 582 21.40 -10.45 -28.14
C LEU A 582 20.39 -9.80 -27.17
N ARG A 583 19.91 -8.61 -27.49
CA ARG A 583 19.04 -7.77 -26.64
C ARG A 583 19.63 -7.51 -25.26
N VAL A 584 20.93 -7.19 -25.24
CA VAL A 584 21.67 -6.91 -24.01
C VAL A 584 22.34 -5.54 -24.09
N GLN A 585 22.33 -4.84 -22.96
CA GLN A 585 23.05 -3.61 -22.74
C GLN A 585 24.32 -3.93 -21.92
N PRO A 586 25.51 -3.95 -22.55
CA PRO A 586 26.76 -4.14 -21.83
C PRO A 586 27.13 -2.89 -21.02
N GLY A 587 27.87 -3.10 -19.94
CA GLY A 587 28.39 -2.01 -19.13
C GLY A 587 29.42 -2.43 -18.10
N LYS A 588 29.94 -1.43 -17.39
CA LYS A 588 30.90 -1.55 -16.30
C LYS A 588 30.43 -0.73 -15.12
N ILE A 589 30.53 -1.28 -13.92
CA ILE A 589 30.20 -0.55 -12.70
C ILE A 589 31.29 -0.73 -11.65
N TYR A 590 31.57 0.35 -10.94
CA TYR A 590 32.07 0.32 -9.59
C TYR A 590 31.11 1.07 -8.69
N ILE A 591 30.70 0.46 -7.58
CA ILE A 591 29.89 1.11 -6.56
C ILE A 591 30.38 0.70 -5.18
N CYS A 592 30.44 1.63 -4.24
CA CYS A 592 30.72 1.34 -2.84
C CYS A 592 29.86 2.19 -1.90
N LEU A 593 29.44 1.58 -0.79
CA LEU A 593 28.61 2.21 0.23
C LEU A 593 29.43 2.40 1.52
N PRO A 594 29.25 3.52 2.25
CA PRO A 594 29.85 3.75 3.56
C PRO A 594 29.05 3.08 4.69
N ASP A 595 28.42 1.94 4.41
CA ASP A 595 27.73 1.13 5.41
C ASP A 595 28.75 0.40 6.30
N ARG A 596 28.27 -0.17 7.42
CA ARG A 596 29.16 -0.91 8.34
C ARG A 596 29.81 -2.12 7.68
N ALA A 597 29.13 -2.73 6.72
CA ALA A 597 29.59 -3.91 6.01
C ALA A 597 30.58 -3.59 4.89
N LYS A 598 30.75 -2.31 4.52
CA LYS A 598 31.57 -1.87 3.39
C LYS A 598 31.16 -2.59 2.10
N SER A 599 29.88 -2.51 1.78
CA SER A 599 29.31 -3.11 0.58
C SER A 599 29.90 -2.44 -0.67
N PHE A 600 30.24 -3.24 -1.67
CA PHE A 600 30.71 -2.79 -2.99
C PHE A 600 30.40 -3.81 -4.07
N LEU A 601 30.23 -3.37 -5.31
CA LEU A 601 30.28 -4.21 -6.51
C LEU A 601 31.23 -3.58 -7.53
N ALA A 602 31.96 -4.41 -8.28
CA ALA A 602 32.91 -3.97 -9.28
C ALA A 602 33.02 -4.97 -10.44
N GLY A 603 33.03 -4.50 -11.68
CA GLY A 603 33.26 -5.32 -12.87
C GLY A 603 32.33 -5.01 -14.04
N LYS A 604 32.39 -5.87 -15.06
CA LYS A 604 31.54 -5.87 -16.26
C LYS A 604 30.24 -6.63 -16.04
N PHE A 605 29.19 -6.19 -16.73
CA PHE A 605 27.91 -6.87 -16.78
C PHE A 605 27.30 -6.77 -18.19
N GLU A 606 26.40 -7.69 -18.50
CA GLU A 606 25.51 -7.64 -19.66
C GLU A 606 24.07 -7.67 -19.17
N ALA A 607 23.39 -6.52 -19.22
CA ALA A 607 22.02 -6.41 -18.73
C ALA A 607 21.04 -6.72 -19.85
N ARG A 608 20.19 -7.75 -19.69
CA ARG A 608 19.10 -7.98 -20.64
C ARG A 608 18.13 -6.79 -20.60
N VAL A 609 17.78 -6.27 -21.77
CA VAL A 609 16.79 -5.19 -21.90
C VAL A 609 15.40 -5.82 -21.99
N GLU A 610 14.57 -5.55 -20.97
CA GLU A 610 13.23 -6.15 -20.78
C GLU A 610 12.09 -5.18 -21.04
#